data_AF-A0A7J4EGF0-F1
#
_entry.id   AF-A0A7J4EGF0-F1
#
_cell.length_a   1.000
_cell.length_b   1.000
_cell.length_c   1.000
_cell.angle_alpha   90.00
_cell.angle_beta   90.00
_cell.angle_gamma   90.00
#
_symmetry.space_group_name_H-M   'P 1'
#
loop_
_entity.id
_entity.type
_entity.pdbx_description
1 polymer ?
#
loop_
_entity_poly.entity_id
_entity_poly.type
_entity_poly.pdbx_seq_one_letter_code
_entity_poly.pdbx_strand_id
1 'polypeptide(L)'
;MVRYVGSNGESLEDAVVILDAKNEIETTFAVHDFLERKLGKLAKDWDLEEETIIEMDDRYYDKMDVFLADGTRKTIYFDITSCWER
;
A
#
# COMPACT_ATOMS: atom_id res chain seq x y z
N MET A 1 -7.92 6.23 -14.15
CA MET A 1 -6.68 6.77 -13.57
C MET A 1 -6.81 6.52 -12.10
N VAL A 2 -5.85 5.80 -11.52
CA VAL A 2 -5.91 5.45 -10.10
C VAL A 2 -5.93 6.71 -9.24
N ARG A 3 -6.75 6.69 -8.19
CA ARG A 3 -6.83 7.75 -7.18
C ARG A 3 -6.46 7.19 -5.81
N TYR A 4 -5.77 8.01 -5.03
CA TYR A 4 -5.41 7.74 -3.64
C TYR A 4 -6.22 8.65 -2.72
N VAL A 5 -6.83 8.09 -1.68
CA VAL A 5 -7.56 8.85 -0.63
C VAL A 5 -7.01 8.46 0.74
N GLY A 6 -6.81 9.43 1.62
CA GLY A 6 -6.15 9.21 2.91
C GLY A 6 -4.71 9.71 2.91
N SER A 7 -4.12 9.82 4.11
CA SER A 7 -2.81 10.44 4.28
C SER A 7 -1.67 9.44 4.31
N ASN A 8 -1.62 8.58 5.34
CA ASN A 8 -0.37 7.93 5.69
C ASN A 8 -0.41 6.40 5.77
N GLY A 9 -1.58 5.78 5.94
CA GLY A 9 -1.66 4.32 5.99
C GLY A 9 -0.99 3.73 7.22
N GLU A 10 -0.87 4.48 8.33
CA GLU A 10 -0.16 4.00 9.53
C GLU A 10 -0.99 3.06 10.40
N SER A 11 -2.29 2.90 10.08
CA SER A 11 -3.19 1.90 10.65
C SER A 11 -4.25 1.48 9.62
N LEU A 12 -5.05 0.46 9.94
CA LEU A 12 -6.16 0.03 9.09
C LEU A 12 -7.26 1.11 8.95
N GLU A 13 -7.48 1.91 9.99
CA GLU A 13 -8.43 3.03 9.99
C GLU A 13 -7.95 4.23 9.16
N ASP A 14 -6.63 4.42 9.02
CA ASP A 14 -6.00 5.45 8.17
C ASP A 14 -5.41 4.84 6.88
N ALA A 15 -5.86 3.65 6.48
CA ALA A 15 -5.36 2.99 5.28
C ALA A 15 -5.50 3.88 4.04
N VAL A 16 -4.49 3.87 3.17
CA VAL A 16 -4.53 4.62 1.91
C VAL A 16 -5.49 3.90 0.97
N VAL A 17 -6.62 4.53 0.65
CA VAL A 17 -7.63 3.93 -0.22
C VAL A 17 -7.23 4.07 -1.67
N ILE A 18 -7.14 2.94 -2.38
CA ILE A 18 -6.89 2.87 -3.81
C ILE A 18 -8.22 2.72 -4.54
N LEU A 19 -8.52 3.66 -5.42
CA LEU A 19 -9.75 3.70 -6.21
C LEU A 19 -9.46 3.72 -7.71
N ASP A 20 -10.39 3.18 -8.49
CA ASP A 20 -10.39 3.20 -9.96
C ASP A 20 -9.22 2.45 -10.63
N ALA A 21 -8.50 1.60 -9.89
CA ALA A 21 -7.63 0.59 -10.48
C ALA A 21 -8.50 -0.54 -11.08
N LYS A 22 -8.17 -0.99 -12.29
CA LYS A 22 -9.06 -1.87 -13.08
C LYS A 22 -8.87 -3.36 -12.80
N ASN A 23 -7.77 -3.74 -12.15
CA ASN A 23 -7.40 -5.11 -11.87
C ASN A 23 -6.27 -5.13 -10.83
N GLU A 24 -5.96 -6.32 -10.34
CA GLU A 24 -4.89 -6.55 -9.36
C GLU A 24 -3.54 -5.95 -9.79
N ILE A 25 -3.17 -6.07 -11.06
CA ILE A 25 -1.91 -5.53 -11.59
C ILE A 25 -1.86 -3.99 -11.44
N GLU A 26 -2.93 -3.29 -11.82
CA GLU A 26 -3.03 -1.84 -11.66
C GLU A 26 -3.05 -1.43 -10.18
N THR A 27 -3.66 -2.26 -9.31
CA THR A 27 -3.67 -2.06 -7.85
C THR A 27 -2.26 -2.17 -7.26
N THR A 28 -1.51 -3.23 -7.57
CA THR A 28 -0.12 -3.41 -7.12
C THR A 28 0.77 -2.28 -7.62
N PHE A 29 0.65 -1.87 -8.89
CA PHE A 29 1.41 -0.73 -9.40
C PHE A 29 1.09 0.57 -8.65
N ALA A 30 -0.16 0.78 -8.26
CA ALA A 30 -0.56 1.94 -7.49
C ALA A 30 0.00 1.94 -6.07
N VAL A 31 0.01 0.79 -5.39
CA VAL A 31 0.67 0.61 -4.08
C VAL A 31 2.14 1.02 -4.18
N HIS A 32 2.87 0.46 -5.14
CA HIS A 32 4.28 0.78 -5.34
C HIS A 32 4.53 2.26 -5.74
N ASP A 33 3.73 2.84 -6.63
CA ASP A 33 3.83 4.26 -7.00
C ASP A 33 3.61 5.18 -5.79
N PHE A 34 2.65 4.86 -4.91
CA PHE A 34 2.45 5.60 -3.67
C PHE A 34 3.67 5.49 -2.74
N LEU A 35 4.18 4.27 -2.53
CA LEU A 35 5.36 4.04 -1.69
C LEU A 35 6.58 4.79 -2.24
N GLU A 36 6.82 4.77 -3.55
CA GLU A 36 7.95 5.48 -4.14
C GLU A 36 7.85 7.00 -3.98
N ARG A 37 6.65 7.56 -4.13
CA ARG A 37 6.41 9.00 -3.89
C ARG A 37 6.62 9.40 -2.44
N LYS A 38 6.28 8.51 -1.50
CA LYS A 38 6.32 8.77 -0.06
C LYS A 38 7.70 8.53 0.55
N LEU A 39 8.35 7.44 0.16
CA LEU A 39 9.57 6.92 0.81
C LEU A 39 10.82 7.11 -0.04
N GLY A 40 10.70 7.45 -1.32
CA GLY A 40 11.81 7.53 -2.26
C GLY A 40 11.97 6.24 -3.06
N LYS A 41 13.16 5.99 -3.60
CA LYS A 41 13.40 4.90 -4.54
C LYS A 41 13.56 3.56 -3.82
N LEU A 42 12.86 2.54 -4.33
CA LEU A 42 13.04 1.15 -3.91
C LEU A 42 14.50 0.70 -4.09
N ALA A 43 15.01 -0.14 -3.18
CA ALA A 43 16.38 -0.63 -3.12
C ALA A 43 17.46 0.46 -2.97
N LYS A 44 17.06 1.66 -2.57
CA LYS A 44 17.96 2.78 -2.24
C LYS A 44 17.55 3.47 -0.94
N ASP A 45 16.31 3.95 -0.90
CA ASP A 45 15.78 4.72 0.22
C ASP A 45 14.94 3.82 1.16
N TRP A 46 14.37 2.75 0.60
CA TRP A 46 13.63 1.71 1.33
C TRP A 46 13.65 0.36 0.61
N ASP A 47 13.37 -0.71 1.36
CA ASP A 47 13.20 -2.08 0.90
C ASP A 47 11.88 -2.66 1.44
N LEU A 48 11.29 -3.59 0.70
CA LEU A 48 10.11 -4.35 1.14
C LEU A 48 10.57 -5.54 1.99
N GLU A 49 10.13 -5.62 3.24
CA GLU A 49 10.40 -6.75 4.14
C GLU A 49 9.34 -7.83 3.96
N GLU A 50 8.05 -7.44 3.94
CA GLU A 50 6.92 -8.36 3.78
C GLU A 50 5.72 -7.63 3.15
N GLU A 51 4.98 -8.36 2.31
CA GLU A 51 3.68 -7.95 1.75
C GLU A 51 2.63 -8.97 2.21
N THR A 52 1.49 -8.50 2.71
CA THR A 52 0.43 -9.36 3.23
C THR A 52 -0.95 -8.81 2.90
N ILE A 53 -1.79 -9.66 2.30
CA ILE A 53 -3.21 -9.37 2.11
C ILE A 53 -3.97 -9.69 3.41
N ILE A 54 -4.73 -8.73 3.91
CA ILE A 54 -5.61 -8.87 5.07
C ILE A 54 -7.06 -8.78 4.60
N GLU A 55 -7.86 -9.81 4.91
CA GLU A 55 -9.31 -9.79 4.74
C GLU A 55 -9.98 -9.61 6.11
N MET A 56 -10.77 -8.54 6.26
CA MET A 56 -11.48 -8.24 7.50
C MET A 56 -12.77 -7.46 7.20
N ASP A 57 -13.91 -7.94 7.70
CA ASP A 57 -15.22 -7.28 7.56
C ASP A 57 -15.58 -6.90 6.11
N ASP A 58 -15.43 -7.85 5.17
CA ASP A 58 -15.61 -7.66 3.72
C ASP A 58 -14.70 -6.59 3.08
N ARG A 59 -13.65 -6.17 3.78
CA ARG A 59 -12.60 -5.30 3.24
C ARG A 59 -11.32 -6.08 3.00
N TYR A 60 -10.61 -5.68 1.95
CA TYR A 60 -9.30 -6.20 1.58
C TYR A 60 -8.27 -5.09 1.76
N TYR A 61 -7.19 -5.41 2.48
CA TYR A 61 -6.09 -4.50 2.68
C TYR A 61 -4.79 -5.12 2.22
N ASP A 62 -3.95 -4.30 1.60
CA ASP A 62 -2.56 -4.63 1.37
C ASP A 62 -1.72 -4.04 2.51
N LYS A 63 -1.00 -4.89 3.24
CA LYS A 63 -0.09 -4.49 4.31
C LYS A 63 1.34 -4.60 3.81
N MET A 64 2.02 -3.47 3.75
CA MET A 64 3.41 -3.35 3.31
C MET A 64 4.30 -3.08 4.53
N ASP A 65 5.05 -4.08 4.95
CA ASP A 65 6.12 -3.91 5.93
C ASP A 65 7.42 -3.56 5.21
N VAL A 66 7.95 -2.36 5.48
CA VAL A 66 9.11 -1.80 4.78
C VAL A 66 10.22 -1.44 5.76
N PHE A 67 11.45 -1.53 5.28
CA PHE A 67 12.66 -1.11 5.98
C PHE A 67 13.29 0.09 5.28
N LEU A 68 13.52 1.18 5.99
CA LEU A 68 14.14 2.39 5.46
C LEU A 68 15.66 2.32 5.58
N ALA A 69 16.38 3.05 4.72
CA ALA A 69 17.84 3.10 4.71
C ALA A 69 18.46 3.60 6.03
N ASP A 70 17.70 4.32 6.86
CA ASP A 70 18.13 4.79 8.18
C ASP A 70 17.98 3.73 9.30
N GLY A 71 17.46 2.54 8.98
CA GLY A 71 17.22 1.45 9.93
C GLY A 71 15.79 1.39 10.48
N THR A 72 14.93 2.35 10.13
CA THR A 72 13.55 2.40 10.60
C THR A 72 12.68 1.36 9.90
N ARG A 73 11.84 0.66 10.66
CA ARG A 73 10.76 -0.16 10.11
C ARG A 73 9.44 0.61 10.12
N LYS A 74 8.67 0.49 9.03
CA LYS A 74 7.32 1.05 8.91
C LYS A 74 6.38 0.00 8.36
N THR A 75 5.14 0.04 8.81
CA THR A 75 4.03 -0.68 8.18
C THR A 75 3.12 0.35 7.52
N ILE A 76 2.73 0.09 6.28
CA ILE A 76 1.80 0.93 5.53
C ILE A 76 0.64 0.06 5.03
N TYR A 77 -0.57 0.47 5.34
CA TYR A 77 -1.81 -0.20 4.96
C TYR A 77 -2.47 0.52 3.78
N PHE A 78 -2.91 -0.25 2.80
CA PHE A 78 -3.70 0.20 1.66
C PHE A 78 -5.05 -0.48 1.68
N ASP A 79 -6.14 0.28 1.58
CA ASP A 79 -7.45 -0.30 1.34
C ASP A 79 -7.62 -0.50 -0.17
N ILE A 80 -7.63 -1.77 -0.57
CA ILE A 80 -7.75 -2.21 -1.96
C ILE A 80 -9.14 -2.78 -2.26
N THR A 81 -10.08 -2.67 -1.33
CA THR A 81 -11.43 -3.28 -1.39
C THR A 81 -12.17 -2.95 -2.70
N SER A 82 -12.02 -1.72 -3.19
CA SER A 82 -12.72 -1.27 -4.41
C SER A 82 -12.11 -1.83 -5.71
N CYS A 83 -10.89 -2.38 -5.64
CA CYS A 83 -10.09 -2.79 -6.79
C CYS A 83 -9.66 -4.25 -6.73
N TRP A 84 -10.07 -4.97 -5.69
CA TRP A 84 -9.81 -6.39 -5.48
C TRP A 84 -10.99 -7.20 -6.00
N GLU A 85 -10.75 -8.05 -7.00
CA GLU A 85 -11.76 -8.98 -7.50
C GLU A 85 -11.86 -10.19 -6.53
N ARG A 86 -13.09 -10.69 -6.33
CA ARG A 86 -13.36 -11.93 -5.59
C ARG A 86 -13.25 -13.14 -6.50
#